data_AF-A0AAV2SRS3-F1
#
_entry.id   AF-A0AAV2SRS3-F1
#
_cell.length_a   1.000
_cell.length_b   1.000
_cell.length_c   1.000
_cell.angle_alpha   90.00
_cell.angle_beta   90.00
_cell.angle_gamma   90.00
#
_symmetry.space_group_name_H-M   'P 1'
#
loop_
_entity.id
_entity.type
_entity.pdbx_description
1 polymer ?
#
loop_
_entity_poly.entity_id
_entity_poly.type
_entity_poly.pdbx_seq_one_letter_code
_entity_poly.pdbx_strand_id
1 'polypeptide(L)'
;MKEWVVRTKFQAATILVRTLLCALTLCLTLLEPLLVYFYAHATVYWVDALDIGVQSVSWLVHLGYLGTLKHRLGRGTRGVAPVILSWLTVFVVSINSTRTYWYRIDGPTPVIENITRWSSLTQLILQILYLITLFPKGHAGTSQYQTLSREPNERTPLIETSYSDYSRFHEAADPYNLGIAEDGVNFLSYMTFHWVNGLMEKGSLGLLKTQDDLHDLPLQLRTDVIAHKVTLAPLSSRPRP
;
A
#
# COMPACT_ATOMS: atom_id res chain seq x y z
N MET A 1 -4.00 -18.77 -11.45
CA MET A 1 -2.55 -19.03 -11.29
C MET A 1 -2.11 -18.46 -9.95
N LYS A 2 -1.34 -19.22 -9.16
CA LYS A 2 -0.87 -18.82 -7.83
C LYS A 2 0.54 -18.22 -7.97
N GLU A 3 0.64 -16.90 -8.08
CA GLU A 3 1.94 -16.23 -8.18
C GLU A 3 2.59 -16.14 -6.79
N TRP A 4 3.65 -16.93 -6.58
CA TRP A 4 4.50 -16.81 -5.41
C TRP A 4 5.47 -15.64 -5.62
N VAL A 5 5.36 -14.60 -4.79
CA VAL A 5 6.24 -13.43 -4.86
C VAL A 5 7.43 -13.65 -3.92
N VAL A 6 8.64 -13.73 -4.48
CA VAL A 6 9.89 -13.75 -3.71
C VAL A 6 10.13 -12.35 -3.13
N ARG A 7 10.09 -12.22 -1.80
CA ARG A 7 10.28 -10.95 -1.09
C ARG A 7 11.71 -10.76 -0.63
N THR A 8 12.18 -9.50 -0.66
CA THR A 8 13.48 -9.15 -0.11
C THR A 8 13.48 -9.28 1.43
N LYS A 9 14.65 -9.55 2.02
CA LYS A 9 14.80 -9.73 3.49
C LYS A 9 14.23 -8.54 4.28
N PHE A 10 14.37 -7.33 3.74
CA PHE A 10 13.82 -6.11 4.33
C PHE A 10 12.28 -6.10 4.35
N GLN A 11 11.63 -6.49 3.25
CA GLN A 11 10.16 -6.57 3.19
C GLN A 11 9.60 -7.65 4.13
N ALA A 12 10.28 -8.79 4.21
CA ALA A 12 9.91 -9.85 5.16
C ALA A 12 10.05 -9.39 6.61
N ALA A 13 11.12 -8.65 6.93
CA ALA A 13 11.33 -8.07 8.26
C ALA A 13 10.26 -7.01 8.58
N THR A 14 9.92 -6.10 7.66
CA THR A 14 8.86 -5.09 7.88
C THR A 14 7.51 -5.74 8.17
N ILE A 15 7.16 -6.80 7.43
CA ILE A 15 5.90 -7.52 7.64
C ILE A 15 5.92 -8.25 8.99
N LEU A 16 7.04 -8.87 9.35
CA LEU A 16 7.19 -9.52 10.65
C LEU A 16 7.04 -8.51 11.79
N VAL A 17 7.68 -7.35 11.71
CA VAL A 17 7.53 -6.28 12.71
C VAL A 17 6.08 -5.81 12.79
N ARG A 18 5.38 -5.62 11.66
CA ARG A 18 3.93 -5.30 11.69
C ARG A 18 3.10 -6.37 12.37
N THR A 19 3.38 -7.64 12.09
CA THR A 19 2.68 -8.75 12.73
C THR A 19 2.92 -8.76 14.24
N LEU A 20 4.15 -8.50 14.68
CA LEU A 20 4.49 -8.39 16.11
C LEU A 20 3.78 -7.19 16.76
N LEU A 21 3.78 -6.01 16.13
CA LEU A 21 3.09 -4.83 16.63
C LEU A 21 1.58 -5.09 16.77
N CYS A 22 0.96 -5.69 15.75
CA CYS A 22 -0.46 -6.07 15.76
C CYS A 22 -0.78 -7.08 16.88
N ALA A 23 0.09 -8.07 17.08
CA ALA A 23 -0.06 -9.05 18.16
C ALA A 23 0.08 -8.39 19.54
N LEU A 24 0.98 -7.42 19.69
CA LEU A 24 1.12 -6.66 20.93
C LEU A 24 -0.12 -5.79 21.19
N THR A 25 -0.68 -5.14 20.17
CA THR A 25 -1.92 -4.37 20.31
C THR A 25 -3.09 -5.25 20.74
N LEU A 26 -3.25 -6.44 20.14
CA LEU A 26 -4.25 -7.42 20.57
C LEU A 26 -4.03 -7.84 22.04
N CYS A 27 -2.79 -8.08 22.44
CA CYS A 27 -2.45 -8.43 23.81
C CYS A 27 -2.84 -7.31 24.79
N LEU A 28 -2.55 -6.05 24.46
CA LEU A 28 -2.96 -4.90 25.27
C LEU A 28 -4.47 -4.78 25.40
N THR A 29 -5.22 -4.96 24.29
CA THR A 29 -6.69 -4.93 24.30
C THR A 29 -7.28 -5.96 25.27
N LEU A 30 -6.66 -7.14 25.41
CA LEU A 30 -7.09 -8.16 26.35
C LEU A 30 -6.58 -7.90 27.78
N LEU A 31 -5.38 -7.33 27.93
CA LEU A 31 -4.74 -7.13 29.22
C LEU A 31 -5.35 -5.97 30.02
N GLU A 32 -5.73 -4.88 29.37
CA GLU A 32 -6.33 -3.71 30.02
C GLU A 32 -7.56 -4.04 30.90
N PRO A 33 -8.62 -4.70 30.38
CA PRO A 33 -9.78 -5.03 31.20
C PRO A 33 -9.46 -6.04 32.31
N LEU A 34 -8.50 -6.95 32.08
CA LEU A 34 -8.04 -7.87 33.12
C LEU A 34 -7.35 -7.11 34.26
N LEU A 35 -6.48 -6.14 33.95
CA LEU A 35 -5.83 -5.31 34.97
C LEU A 35 -6.84 -4.50 35.77
N VAL A 36 -7.81 -3.88 35.10
CA VAL A 36 -8.88 -3.11 35.76
C VAL A 36 -9.75 -4.02 36.65
N TYR A 37 -10.07 -5.23 36.18
CA TYR A 37 -10.83 -6.21 36.96
C TYR A 37 -10.05 -6.70 38.20
N PHE A 38 -8.78 -7.07 38.04
CA PHE A 38 -7.97 -7.62 39.14
C PHE A 38 -7.54 -6.58 40.18
N TYR A 39 -7.13 -5.38 39.75
CA TYR A 39 -6.59 -4.37 40.67
C TYR A 39 -7.64 -3.44 41.26
N ALA A 40 -8.75 -3.22 40.56
CA ALA A 40 -9.75 -2.24 40.99
C ALA A 40 -11.09 -2.86 41.39
N HIS A 41 -11.25 -4.19 41.28
CA HIS A 41 -12.50 -4.90 41.51
C HIS A 41 -13.70 -4.24 40.82
N ALA A 42 -13.45 -3.62 39.66
CA ALA A 42 -14.45 -2.84 38.96
C ALA A 42 -15.50 -3.75 38.33
N THR A 43 -16.76 -3.31 38.35
CA THR A 43 -17.84 -3.98 37.64
C THR A 43 -17.70 -3.73 36.14
N VAL A 44 -17.55 -4.80 35.37
CA VAL A 44 -17.49 -4.74 33.91
C VAL A 44 -18.92 -4.61 33.39
N TYR A 45 -19.21 -3.53 32.67
CA TYR A 45 -20.51 -3.39 32.02
C TYR A 45 -20.55 -4.24 30.74
N TRP A 46 -21.76 -4.66 30.36
CA TRP A 46 -21.96 -5.47 29.15
C TRP A 46 -21.45 -4.76 27.88
N VAL A 47 -21.52 -3.43 27.86
CA VAL A 47 -21.03 -2.58 26.76
C VAL A 47 -19.53 -2.72 26.62
N ASP A 48 -18.79 -2.71 27.74
CA ASP A 48 -17.33 -2.84 27.75
C ASP A 48 -16.91 -4.24 27.25
N ALA A 49 -17.65 -5.28 27.68
CA ALA A 49 -17.40 -6.65 27.21
C ALA A 49 -17.62 -6.80 25.69
N LEU A 50 -18.65 -6.13 25.14
CA LEU A 50 -18.90 -6.11 23.70
C LEU A 50 -17.77 -5.39 22.96
N ASP A 51 -17.35 -4.22 23.45
CA ASP A 51 -16.26 -3.45 22.85
C ASP A 51 -14.95 -4.25 22.79
N ILE A 52 -14.56 -4.86 23.92
CA ILE A 52 -13.37 -5.72 23.99
C ILE A 52 -13.48 -6.89 23.01
N GLY A 53 -14.66 -7.52 22.91
CA GLY A 53 -14.91 -8.62 21.98
C GLY A 53 -14.75 -8.19 20.52
N VAL A 54 -15.36 -7.08 20.11
CA VAL A 54 -15.28 -6.54 18.75
C VAL A 54 -13.84 -6.14 18.41
N GLN A 55 -13.13 -5.47 19.33
CA GLN A 55 -11.74 -5.09 19.12
C GLN A 55 -10.84 -6.33 18.97
N SER A 56 -11.03 -7.35 19.82
CA SER A 56 -10.24 -8.58 19.77
C SER A 56 -10.44 -9.33 18.46
N VAL A 57 -11.68 -9.50 18.01
CA VAL A 57 -11.99 -10.13 16.71
C VAL A 57 -11.40 -9.32 15.56
N SER A 58 -11.50 -7.99 15.60
CA SER A 58 -10.96 -7.11 14.56
C SER A 58 -9.44 -7.24 14.42
N TRP A 59 -8.70 -7.26 15.55
CA TRP A 59 -7.25 -7.45 15.54
C TRP A 59 -6.85 -8.87 15.11
N LEU A 60 -7.62 -9.91 15.48
CA LEU A 60 -7.40 -11.28 14.99
C LEU A 60 -7.58 -11.39 13.47
N VAL A 61 -8.63 -10.78 12.92
CA VAL A 61 -8.86 -10.72 11.47
C VAL A 61 -7.71 -9.97 10.79
N HIS A 62 -7.23 -8.86 11.38
CA HIS A 62 -6.10 -8.11 10.85
C HIS A 62 -4.77 -8.90 10.90
N LEU A 63 -4.54 -9.69 11.96
CA LEU A 63 -3.42 -10.64 12.02
C LEU A 63 -3.51 -11.70 10.93
N GLY A 64 -4.70 -12.27 10.71
CA GLY A 64 -4.96 -13.20 9.62
C GLY A 64 -4.69 -12.55 8.26
N TYR A 65 -5.14 -11.32 8.06
CA TYR A 65 -4.83 -10.52 6.88
C TYR A 65 -3.33 -10.32 6.69
N LEU A 66 -2.58 -9.91 7.71
CA LEU A 66 -1.11 -9.77 7.62
C LEU A 66 -0.42 -11.12 7.33
N GLY A 67 -0.95 -12.22 7.86
CA GLY A 67 -0.52 -13.58 7.54
C GLY A 67 -0.74 -13.94 6.06
N THR A 68 -1.91 -13.62 5.51
CA THR A 68 -2.16 -13.79 4.07
C THR A 68 -1.32 -12.84 3.23
N LEU A 69 -1.07 -11.61 3.71
CA LEU A 69 -0.19 -10.65 3.08
C LEU A 69 1.21 -11.24 2.99
N LYS A 70 1.72 -11.92 4.03
CA LYS A 70 3.02 -12.63 4.01
C LYS A 70 3.17 -13.60 2.83
N HIS A 71 2.09 -14.29 2.44
CA HIS A 71 2.15 -15.42 1.51
C HIS A 71 1.50 -15.18 0.14
N ARG A 72 0.53 -14.25 -0.01
CA ARG A 72 -0.40 -14.28 -1.17
C ARG A 72 -0.78 -12.94 -1.81
N LEU A 73 -0.56 -11.79 -1.18
CA LEU A 73 -1.05 -10.51 -1.72
C LEU A 73 0.08 -9.62 -2.28
N GLY A 74 0.12 -9.53 -3.62
CA GLY A 74 0.49 -8.36 -4.42
C GLY A 74 1.91 -7.79 -4.35
N ARG A 75 2.28 -7.03 -5.40
CA ARG A 75 3.57 -6.31 -5.55
C ARG A 75 3.80 -5.20 -4.52
N GLY A 76 2.76 -4.78 -3.78
CA GLY A 76 2.83 -3.70 -2.79
C GLY A 76 2.92 -4.18 -1.34
N THR A 77 3.89 -3.70 -0.59
CA THR A 77 4.08 -3.97 0.86
C THR A 77 3.08 -3.24 1.78
N ARG A 78 2.29 -2.32 1.22
CA ARG A 78 1.34 -1.45 1.95
C ARG A 78 0.00 -2.12 2.23
N GLY A 79 -0.33 -3.17 1.49
CA GLY A 79 -1.64 -3.80 1.56
C GLY A 79 -2.71 -3.04 0.77
N VAL A 80 -3.94 -3.51 0.85
CA VAL A 80 -5.10 -2.92 0.15
C VAL A 80 -5.52 -1.61 0.82
N ALA A 81 -5.90 -0.62 0.01
CA ALA A 81 -6.35 0.71 0.48
C ALA A 81 -7.40 0.70 1.61
N PRO A 82 -8.47 -0.15 1.59
CA PRO A 82 -9.47 -0.14 2.66
C PRO A 82 -8.90 -0.50 4.03
N VAL A 83 -7.89 -1.38 4.10
CA VAL A 83 -7.26 -1.76 5.38
C VAL A 83 -6.43 -0.60 5.94
N ILE A 84 -5.81 0.20 5.08
CA ILE A 84 -5.09 1.41 5.51
C ILE A 84 -6.09 2.45 6.03
N LEU A 85 -7.23 2.61 5.35
CA LEU A 85 -8.27 3.54 5.78
C LEU A 85 -8.87 3.15 7.12
N SER A 86 -9.22 1.87 7.32
CA SER A 86 -9.74 1.38 8.60
C SER A 86 -8.71 1.58 9.73
N TRP A 87 -7.43 1.32 9.45
CA TRP A 87 -6.36 1.55 10.41
C TRP A 87 -6.19 3.04 10.76
N LEU A 88 -6.32 3.95 9.79
CA LEU A 88 -6.29 5.40 10.03
C LEU A 88 -7.43 5.85 10.94
N THR A 89 -8.63 5.30 10.77
CA THR A 89 -9.75 5.58 11.68
C THR A 89 -9.43 5.14 13.11
N VAL A 90 -8.86 3.95 13.28
CA VAL A 90 -8.42 3.47 14.61
C VAL A 90 -7.36 4.39 15.21
N PHE A 91 -6.39 4.83 14.41
CA PHE A 91 -5.35 5.78 14.86
C PHE A 91 -5.94 7.10 15.37
N VAL A 92 -6.91 7.68 14.64
CA VAL A 92 -7.59 8.91 15.07
C VAL A 92 -8.39 8.68 16.36
N VAL A 93 -9.07 7.54 16.49
CA VAL A 93 -9.78 7.18 17.72
C VAL A 93 -8.80 7.04 18.89
N SER A 94 -7.64 6.40 18.69
CA SER A 94 -6.61 6.28 19.73
C SER A 94 -6.09 7.65 20.19
N ILE A 95 -5.85 8.61 19.29
CA ILE A 95 -5.46 9.97 19.67
C ILE A 95 -6.52 10.64 20.53
N ASN A 96 -7.78 10.55 20.11
CA ASN A 96 -8.90 11.15 20.85
C ASN A 96 -9.12 10.48 22.22
N SER A 97 -8.94 9.17 22.29
CA SER A 97 -9.05 8.39 23.52
C SER A 97 -7.95 8.79 24.51
N THR A 98 -6.67 8.82 24.07
CA THR A 98 -5.55 9.28 24.89
C THR A 98 -5.74 10.72 25.37
N ARG A 99 -6.23 11.62 24.50
CA ARG A 99 -6.57 13.00 24.89
C ARG A 99 -7.64 13.02 25.98
N THR A 100 -8.71 12.25 25.81
CA THR A 100 -9.82 12.17 26.78
C THR A 100 -9.34 11.68 28.14
N TYR A 101 -8.53 10.62 28.19
CA TYR A 101 -8.00 10.09 29.45
C TYR A 101 -6.95 11.00 30.11
N TRP A 102 -6.26 11.83 29.33
CA TRP A 102 -5.29 12.79 29.85
C TRP A 102 -5.96 13.99 30.53
N TYR A 103 -7.04 14.50 29.94
CA TYR A 103 -7.81 15.64 30.47
C TYR A 103 -8.93 15.24 31.42
N ARG A 104 -9.12 13.95 31.70
CA ARG A 104 -10.07 13.49 32.69
C ARG A 104 -9.58 13.87 34.09
N ILE A 105 -10.30 14.79 34.73
CA ILE A 105 -9.98 15.33 36.06
C ILE A 105 -10.63 14.50 37.18
N ASP A 106 -11.83 13.95 36.93
CA ASP A 106 -12.60 13.17 37.90
C ASP A 106 -12.91 11.76 37.38
N GLY A 107 -12.40 10.75 38.06
CA GLY A 107 -12.71 9.35 37.81
C GLY A 107 -12.92 8.55 39.10
N PRO A 108 -13.30 7.27 38.97
CA PRO A 108 -13.81 6.50 40.10
C PRO A 108 -12.75 6.21 41.15
N THR A 109 -11.50 5.95 40.71
CA THR A 109 -10.34 5.76 41.58
C THR A 109 -9.07 6.20 40.84
N PRO A 110 -8.06 6.75 41.55
CA PRO A 110 -6.80 7.18 40.95
C PRO A 110 -6.00 6.02 40.34
N VAL A 111 -6.24 4.79 40.79
CA VAL A 111 -5.57 3.58 40.28
C VAL A 111 -6.10 3.22 38.88
N ILE A 112 -7.42 3.18 38.69
CA ILE A 112 -8.03 2.90 37.37
C ILE A 112 -7.62 3.96 36.35
N GLU A 113 -7.62 5.23 36.75
CA GLU A 113 -7.21 6.33 35.88
C GLU A 113 -5.76 6.20 35.42
N ASN A 114 -4.85 5.87 36.34
CA ASN A 114 -3.45 5.68 35.97
C ASN A 114 -3.30 4.50 35.01
N ILE A 115 -3.95 3.35 35.28
CA ILE A 115 -3.89 2.17 34.40
C ILE A 115 -4.42 2.50 33.00
N THR A 116 -5.61 3.11 32.91
CA THR A 116 -6.24 3.46 31.62
C THR A 116 -5.45 4.53 30.84
N ARG A 117 -4.87 5.52 31.54
CA ARG A 117 -4.01 6.55 30.94
C ARG A 117 -2.73 5.95 30.35
N TRP A 118 -2.05 5.08 31.09
CA TRP A 118 -0.83 4.42 30.61
C TRP A 118 -1.14 3.39 29.51
N SER A 119 -2.25 2.64 29.60
CA SER A 119 -2.72 1.74 28.54
C SER A 119 -2.97 2.50 27.24
N SER A 120 -3.71 3.61 27.30
CA SER A 120 -4.02 4.42 26.12
C SER A 120 -2.79 5.05 25.49
N LEU A 121 -1.82 5.51 26.30
CA LEU A 121 -0.56 6.04 25.80
C LEU A 121 0.28 4.96 25.11
N THR A 122 0.38 3.77 25.70
CA THR A 122 1.13 2.65 25.11
C THR A 122 0.48 2.14 23.83
N GLN A 123 -0.85 2.10 23.76
CA GLN A 123 -1.59 1.83 22.52
C GLN A 123 -1.28 2.87 21.43
N LEU A 124 -1.29 4.17 21.77
CA LEU A 124 -0.96 5.23 20.81
C LEU A 124 0.48 5.09 20.28
N ILE A 125 1.45 4.81 21.15
CA ILE A 125 2.84 4.58 20.76
C ILE A 125 2.93 3.40 19.79
N LEU A 126 2.21 2.31 20.04
CA LEU A 126 2.18 1.16 19.13
C LEU A 126 1.61 1.51 17.76
N GLN A 127 0.56 2.34 17.70
CA GLN A 127 0.03 2.82 16.43
C GLN A 127 1.04 3.72 15.71
N ILE A 128 1.79 4.57 16.42
CA ILE A 128 2.85 5.39 15.80
C ILE A 128 3.97 4.50 15.25
N LEU A 129 4.40 3.48 15.99
CA LEU A 129 5.36 2.51 15.49
C LEU A 129 4.83 1.79 14.25
N TYR A 130 3.55 1.39 14.26
CA TYR A 130 2.90 0.80 13.10
C TYR A 130 2.89 1.76 11.90
N LEU A 131 2.62 3.05 12.11
CA LEU A 131 2.68 4.07 11.07
C LEU A 131 4.07 4.16 10.45
N ILE A 132 5.12 4.16 11.27
CA ILE A 132 6.51 4.19 10.81
C ILE A 132 6.80 2.96 9.94
N THR A 133 6.30 1.78 10.30
CA THR A 133 6.45 0.59 9.45
C THR A 133 5.69 0.68 8.13
N LEU A 134 4.76 1.63 7.96
CA LEU A 134 4.00 1.85 6.72
C LEU A 134 4.78 2.68 5.67
N PHE A 135 5.70 3.53 6.14
CA PHE A 135 6.56 4.37 5.30
C PHE A 135 7.56 3.64 4.41
N PRO A 136 8.26 2.56 4.83
CA PRO A 136 9.24 1.88 3.98
C PRO A 136 8.59 1.39 2.67
N LYS A 137 8.82 2.14 1.59
CA LYS A 137 8.57 1.73 0.21
C LYS A 137 9.66 0.74 -0.15
N GLY A 138 9.47 -0.52 0.23
CA GLY A 138 10.08 -1.57 -0.56
C GLY A 138 9.37 -1.56 -1.90
N HIS A 139 9.89 -0.82 -2.89
CA HIS A 139 9.68 -1.24 -4.27
C HIS A 139 10.13 -2.69 -4.28
N ALA A 140 9.18 -3.63 -4.41
CA ALA A 140 9.55 -4.92 -4.96
C ALA A 140 10.02 -4.54 -6.36
N GLY A 141 11.31 -4.18 -6.47
CA GLY A 141 11.94 -3.87 -7.74
C GLY A 141 11.51 -5.01 -8.63
N THR A 142 10.82 -4.66 -9.71
CA THR A 142 10.31 -5.57 -10.72
C THR A 142 11.40 -6.59 -10.92
N SER A 143 11.27 -7.75 -10.28
CA SER A 143 12.38 -8.69 -10.31
C SER A 143 12.48 -9.05 -11.79
N GLN A 144 13.68 -8.99 -12.34
CA GLN A 144 13.98 -9.30 -13.74
C GLN A 144 13.49 -10.70 -14.17
N TYR A 145 12.88 -11.47 -13.25
CA TYR A 145 12.20 -12.73 -13.50
C TYR A 145 10.73 -12.59 -13.95
N GLN A 146 10.04 -11.48 -13.68
CA GLN A 146 8.62 -11.36 -14.05
C GLN A 146 8.41 -11.05 -15.54
N THR A 147 9.44 -10.57 -16.24
CA THR A 147 9.47 -10.49 -17.71
C THR A 147 9.76 -11.84 -18.37
N LEU A 148 10.38 -12.79 -17.66
CA LEU A 148 10.63 -14.16 -18.16
C LEU A 148 9.45 -15.12 -17.94
N SER A 149 8.51 -14.80 -17.04
CA SER A 149 7.34 -15.65 -16.75
C SER A 149 6.06 -15.25 -17.46
N ARG A 150 6.12 -14.34 -18.45
CA ARG A 150 5.03 -14.20 -19.41
C ARG A 150 5.09 -15.39 -20.36
N GLU A 151 4.66 -16.55 -19.88
CA GLU A 151 4.37 -17.67 -20.77
C GLU A 151 3.40 -17.17 -21.84
N PRO A 152 3.72 -17.34 -23.12
CA PRO A 152 2.75 -17.12 -24.18
C PRO A 152 1.64 -18.13 -23.97
N ASN A 153 0.47 -17.66 -23.55
CA ASN A 153 -0.75 -18.45 -23.57
C ASN A 153 -0.90 -19.00 -25.00
N GLU A 154 -0.87 -20.33 -25.16
CA GLU A 154 -0.95 -21.08 -26.44
C GLU A 154 -2.30 -20.91 -27.19
N ARG A 155 -3.03 -19.83 -26.93
CA ARG A 155 -4.33 -19.49 -27.52
C ARG A 155 -4.33 -18.16 -28.26
N THR A 156 -3.17 -17.53 -28.46
CA THR A 156 -3.07 -16.42 -29.42
C THR A 156 -2.94 -16.99 -30.84
N PRO A 157 -3.87 -16.71 -31.76
CA PRO A 157 -3.76 -17.16 -33.14
C PRO A 157 -2.45 -16.65 -33.74
N LEU A 158 -1.65 -17.57 -34.28
CA LEU A 158 -0.32 -17.35 -34.85
C LEU A 158 -0.30 -16.47 -36.11
N ILE A 159 -1.46 -16.02 -36.58
CA ILE A 159 -1.62 -15.31 -37.86
C ILE A 159 -2.72 -14.27 -37.69
N GLU A 160 -2.47 -13.20 -36.96
CA GLU A 160 -3.17 -11.95 -37.27
C GLU A 160 -2.33 -10.76 -36.81
N THR A 161 -2.00 -9.92 -37.80
CA THR A 161 -1.35 -8.60 -37.70
C THR A 161 0.16 -8.54 -37.44
N SER A 162 0.86 -9.15 -38.38
CA SER A 162 2.23 -8.88 -38.84
C SER A 162 2.48 -7.42 -39.31
N TYR A 163 2.25 -6.41 -38.46
CA TYR A 163 2.66 -5.02 -38.77
C TYR A 163 3.28 -4.25 -37.59
N SER A 164 3.26 -4.78 -36.36
CA SER A 164 3.81 -4.08 -35.17
C SER A 164 5.04 -4.73 -34.52
N ASP A 165 5.53 -5.86 -35.04
CA ASP A 165 6.58 -6.66 -34.38
C ASP A 165 7.99 -6.55 -35.01
N TYR A 166 8.17 -5.71 -36.03
CA TYR A 166 9.48 -5.53 -36.69
C TYR A 166 10.47 -4.60 -35.96
N SER A 167 10.11 -4.04 -34.80
CA SER A 167 11.01 -3.17 -34.02
C SER A 167 11.57 -3.81 -32.73
N ARG A 168 11.30 -5.08 -32.45
CA ARG A 168 11.91 -5.79 -31.30
C ARG A 168 13.30 -6.33 -31.65
N PHE A 169 14.20 -5.42 -32.01
CA PHE A 169 15.59 -5.66 -31.63
C PHE A 169 15.64 -5.63 -30.10
N HIS A 170 16.08 -6.75 -29.53
CA HIS A 170 16.35 -6.87 -28.10
C HIS A 170 17.60 -6.03 -27.82
N GLU A 171 17.41 -4.71 -27.70
CA GLU A 171 18.46 -3.81 -27.26
C GLU A 171 18.85 -4.26 -25.86
N ALA A 172 20.13 -4.60 -25.68
CA ALA A 172 20.68 -5.04 -24.41
C ALA A 172 20.21 -4.07 -23.33
N ALA A 173 19.42 -4.57 -22.37
CA ALA A 173 18.69 -3.77 -21.40
C ALA A 173 19.59 -2.69 -20.79
N ASP A 174 19.47 -1.46 -21.31
CA ASP A 174 20.18 -0.31 -20.77
C ASP A 174 19.69 -0.12 -19.33
N PRO A 175 20.56 -0.21 -18.31
CA PRO A 175 20.18 0.08 -16.93
C PRO A 175 19.60 1.49 -16.74
N TYR A 176 19.75 2.38 -17.74
CA TYR A 176 19.22 3.74 -17.77
C TYR A 176 18.03 3.94 -18.71
N ASN A 177 17.32 2.87 -19.11
CA ASN A 177 16.08 3.00 -19.86
C ASN A 177 14.96 3.58 -18.98
N LEU A 178 14.43 4.73 -19.38
CA LEU A 178 13.42 5.52 -18.67
C LEU A 178 11.99 5.01 -18.87
N GLY A 179 11.74 4.19 -19.88
CA GLY A 179 10.44 3.63 -20.20
C GLY A 179 9.39 4.68 -20.62
N ILE A 180 8.11 4.32 -20.54
CA ILE A 180 6.99 5.15 -20.98
C ILE A 180 6.71 6.25 -19.95
N ALA A 181 6.56 7.49 -20.42
CA ALA A 181 6.20 8.63 -19.57
C ALA A 181 4.85 8.38 -18.89
N GLU A 182 4.77 8.72 -17.61
CA GLU A 182 3.56 8.66 -16.79
C GLU A 182 2.94 7.25 -16.62
N ASP A 183 3.63 6.18 -17.03
CA ASP A 183 3.09 4.83 -16.87
C ASP A 183 3.26 4.32 -15.42
N GLY A 184 2.19 3.79 -14.85
CA GLY A 184 2.18 3.23 -13.49
C GLY A 184 2.36 4.22 -12.33
N VAL A 185 2.26 5.55 -12.55
CA VAL A 185 2.35 6.54 -11.47
C VAL A 185 1.09 6.66 -10.63
N ASN A 186 1.29 6.79 -9.32
CA ASN A 186 0.22 7.14 -8.38
C ASN A 186 -0.19 8.61 -8.53
N PHE A 187 -1.46 8.94 -8.21
CA PHE A 187 -2.00 10.31 -8.27
C PHE A 187 -1.12 11.38 -7.61
N LEU A 188 -0.55 11.07 -6.44
CA LEU A 188 0.35 12.02 -5.76
C LEU A 188 1.68 12.20 -6.50
N SER A 189 2.21 11.14 -7.10
CA SER A 189 3.43 11.20 -7.93
C SER A 189 3.21 11.98 -9.23
N TYR A 190 1.99 11.89 -9.77
CA TYR A 190 1.56 12.68 -10.92
C TYR A 190 1.51 14.17 -10.54
N MET A 191 0.87 14.51 -9.43
CA MET A 191 0.73 15.90 -8.96
C MET A 191 2.07 16.56 -8.60
N THR A 192 3.00 15.81 -8.00
CA THR A 192 4.31 16.35 -7.61
C THR A 192 5.38 16.17 -8.69
N PHE A 193 5.01 15.74 -9.91
CA PHE A 193 5.93 15.48 -11.03
C PHE A 193 7.13 14.59 -10.69
N HIS A 194 7.00 13.71 -9.70
CA HIS A 194 8.12 12.90 -9.21
C HIS A 194 8.62 11.89 -10.27
N TRP A 195 7.78 11.56 -11.26
CA TRP A 195 8.17 10.68 -12.36
C TRP A 195 9.26 11.27 -13.25
N VAL A 196 9.41 12.60 -13.29
CA VAL A 196 10.43 13.29 -14.09
C VAL A 196 11.83 13.17 -13.45
N ASN A 197 11.93 12.77 -12.18
CA ASN A 197 13.21 12.71 -11.47
C ASN A 197 14.24 11.80 -12.14
N GLY A 198 13.81 10.66 -12.71
CA GLY A 198 14.72 9.77 -13.44
C GLY A 198 15.34 10.45 -14.67
N LEU A 199 14.54 11.26 -15.38
CA LEU A 199 15.01 12.04 -16.53
C LEU A 199 16.00 13.13 -16.08
N MET A 200 15.71 13.82 -14.97
CA MET A 200 16.61 14.82 -14.40
C MET A 200 17.94 14.21 -13.93
N GLU A 201 17.92 13.02 -13.33
CA GLU A 201 19.10 12.29 -12.90
C GLU A 201 19.95 11.88 -14.12
N LYS A 202 19.33 11.29 -15.16
CA LYS A 202 20.02 10.94 -16.42
C LYS A 202 20.61 12.16 -17.12
N GLY A 203 19.88 13.28 -17.10
CA GLY A 203 20.34 14.57 -17.62
C GLY A 203 21.52 15.14 -16.82
N SER A 204 21.51 15.04 -15.50
CA SER A 204 22.61 15.51 -14.64
C SER A 204 23.92 14.74 -14.87
N LEU A 205 23.80 13.47 -15.25
CA LEU A 205 24.94 12.62 -15.60
C LEU A 205 25.43 12.81 -17.05
N GLY A 206 24.77 13.68 -17.84
CA GLY A 206 25.11 13.92 -19.24
C GLY A 206 24.87 12.73 -20.15
N LEU A 207 23.96 11.83 -19.76
CA LEU A 207 23.65 10.58 -20.47
C LEU A 207 22.51 10.73 -21.48
N LEU A 208 21.96 11.94 -21.66
CA LEU A 208 20.96 12.24 -22.68
C LEU A 208 21.65 12.61 -24.00
N LYS A 209 21.94 11.61 -24.86
CA LYS A 209 22.66 11.83 -26.11
C LYS A 209 21.76 11.70 -27.34
N THR A 210 20.74 10.86 -27.24
CA THR A 210 19.86 10.49 -28.35
C THR A 210 18.40 10.58 -27.93
N GLN A 211 17.49 10.58 -28.91
CA GLN A 211 16.05 10.59 -28.66
C GLN A 211 15.56 9.31 -27.94
N ASP A 212 16.28 8.20 -28.13
CA ASP A 212 16.01 6.92 -27.47
C ASP A 212 16.35 6.96 -25.96
N ASP A 213 17.07 8.00 -25.51
CA ASP A 213 17.35 8.24 -24.10
C ASP A 213 16.21 8.95 -23.36
N LEU A 214 15.15 9.35 -24.05
CA LEU A 214 13.99 10.03 -23.47
C LEU A 214 12.90 9.03 -23.08
N HIS A 215 11.87 9.52 -22.38
CA HIS A 215 10.68 8.73 -22.15
C HIS A 215 9.90 8.49 -23.44
N ASP A 216 9.38 7.27 -23.59
CA ASP A 216 8.40 6.96 -24.63
C ASP A 216 7.07 7.69 -24.38
N LEU A 217 6.41 8.09 -25.46
CA LEU A 217 5.10 8.70 -25.36
C LEU A 217 4.05 7.71 -24.83
N PRO A 218 3.17 8.13 -23.90
CA PRO A 218 2.07 7.30 -23.46
C PRO A 218 1.14 7.01 -24.63
N LEU A 219 0.56 5.81 -24.67
CA LEU A 219 -0.30 5.32 -25.76
C LEU A 219 -1.39 6.30 -26.18
N GLN A 220 -1.93 7.06 -25.23
CA GLN A 220 -3.02 8.01 -25.47
C GLN A 220 -2.61 9.23 -26.29
N LEU A 221 -1.32 9.59 -26.27
CA LEU A 221 -0.75 10.74 -26.98
C LEU A 221 -0.02 10.35 -28.26
N ARG A 222 0.05 9.06 -28.58
CA ARG A 222 0.69 8.60 -29.81
C ARG A 222 -0.13 9.07 -31.02
N THR A 223 0.59 9.46 -32.07
CA THR A 223 0.02 10.11 -33.25
C THR A 223 -1.00 9.24 -33.98
N ASP A 224 -0.83 7.92 -33.97
CA ASP A 224 -1.76 6.92 -34.50
C ASP A 224 -3.12 6.95 -33.77
N VAL A 225 -3.10 6.99 -32.45
CA VAL A 225 -4.31 7.04 -31.61
C VAL A 225 -5.03 8.38 -31.75
N ILE A 226 -4.27 9.48 -31.78
CA ILE A 226 -4.84 10.81 -31.99
C ILE A 226 -5.43 10.93 -33.40
N ALA A 227 -4.72 10.50 -34.43
CA ALA A 227 -5.21 10.53 -35.81
C ALA A 227 -6.54 9.77 -35.93
N HIS A 228 -6.60 8.56 -35.36
CA HIS A 228 -7.83 7.77 -35.34
C HIS A 228 -8.98 8.48 -34.61
N LYS A 229 -8.73 9.09 -33.44
CA LYS A 229 -9.74 9.88 -32.71
C LYS A 229 -10.23 11.08 -33.50
N VAL A 230 -9.32 11.81 -34.17
CA VAL A 230 -9.65 12.99 -34.98
C VAL A 230 -10.48 12.60 -36.21
N THR A 231 -10.16 11.49 -36.87
CA THR A 231 -10.94 10.99 -38.00
C THR A 231 -12.34 10.52 -37.60
N LEU A 232 -12.51 9.96 -36.40
CA LEU A 232 -13.81 9.49 -35.90
C LEU A 232 -14.69 10.59 -35.31
N ALA A 233 -14.11 11.67 -34.79
CA ALA A 233 -14.86 12.79 -34.21
C ALA A 233 -15.96 13.35 -35.14
N PRO A 234 -15.71 13.65 -36.44
CA PRO A 234 -16.75 14.15 -37.36
C PRO A 234 -17.78 13.10 -37.77
N LEU A 235 -17.54 11.81 -37.55
CA LEU A 235 -18.52 10.75 -37.80
C LEU A 235 -19.51 10.61 -36.63
N SER A 236 -19.12 11.02 -35.42
CA SER A 236 -19.99 10.98 -34.22
C SER A 236 -20.94 12.17 -34.09
N SER A 237 -20.66 13.28 -34.77
CA SER A 237 -21.46 14.51 -34.73
C SER A 237 -22.54 14.60 -35.82
N ARG A 238 -22.67 13.58 -36.68
CA ARG A 238 -23.80 13.49 -37.60
C ARG A 238 -25.06 13.09 -36.81
N PRO A 239 -26.14 13.89 -36.84
CA PRO A 239 -27.42 13.46 -36.28
C PRO A 239 -27.83 12.18 -37.00
N ARG A 240 -28.20 11.15 -36.22
CA ARG A 240 -28.78 9.92 -36.78
C ARG A 240 -30.09 10.30 -37.48
N PRO A 241 -30.36 9.78 -38.69
CA PRO A 241 -31.60 10.03 -39.40
C PRO A 241 -32.82 9.56 -38.61
#